data_AF-A0A968N6V9-F1
#
_entry.id   AF-A0A968N6V9-F1
#
_cell.length_a   1.000
_cell.length_b   1.000
_cell.length_c   1.000
_cell.angle_alpha   90.00
_cell.angle_beta   90.00
_cell.angle_gamma   90.00
#
_symmetry.space_group_name_H-M   'P 1'
#
loop_
_entity.id
_entity.type
_entity.pdbx_description
1 polymer ?
#
loop_
_entity_poly.entity_id
_entity_poly.type
_entity_poly.pdbx_seq_one_letter_code
_entity_poly.pdbx_strand_id
1 'polypeptide(L)'
;MRLYCAQLAANKRSEADLLEAIALVQNLPTDHPLYEEIERNLSQWVDQLLEIGEERFHEGELNEAIALASKVAGRTADPQLVEERIQQWRQIWAEGEEIEDQARQEMRNSKWGQAFQTAARLTKLDNRYWATVRYDALYEEVSLARSESRKLDSAFAAMERGNLDSLLEAIELAKAIPAESTAYGEAQTLMREAGDRLMQLAMDALEQNNWQTLANIASRLPKSLGMEERAADLNVLANAGLSARFGTVSGINGAIAEAQRLNPGRPLYAEAQALIARWRLEQEAVTVLEQAENLASYGNVSSLTAAIAQARSVPTSNPRYADAQRKINDWTNQVQLIEDQPFLDRAVELSRGGGVAAWQQAIDQARAVESGSPLYSEAQARIQEWSDDIQAEADRDLLSRADALATAGNTRQAIDAAGAITSGRPLYTEAQARIRRWQNQVSAEDNLQRAYQVGSSGTVDALTQAIALAQQVPADSSFNSQARQAVEGWSGRLLTLAQQRSRVNLREAVAIARRIPTNTDVYRVAGGQIDIWERTLAASE
;
A
#
# COMPACT_ATOMS: atom_id res chain seq x y z
N MET A 1 -79.36 -72.81 -6.98
CA MET A 1 -79.74 -71.45 -7.44
C MET A 1 -78.90 -70.35 -6.77
N ARG A 2 -78.76 -70.33 -5.43
CA ARG A 2 -77.96 -69.32 -4.71
C ARG A 2 -76.47 -69.25 -5.13
N LEU A 3 -75.80 -70.40 -5.27
CA LEU A 3 -74.39 -70.45 -5.74
C LEU A 3 -74.21 -69.86 -7.15
N TYR A 4 -75.14 -70.16 -8.07
CA TYR A 4 -75.13 -69.60 -9.44
C TYR A 4 -75.33 -68.07 -9.44
N CYS A 5 -76.23 -67.55 -8.60
CA CYS A 5 -76.42 -66.10 -8.43
C CYS A 5 -75.17 -65.42 -7.84
N ALA A 6 -74.50 -66.08 -6.89
CA ALA A 6 -73.26 -65.59 -6.30
C ALA A 6 -72.11 -65.57 -7.32
N GLN A 7 -71.94 -66.64 -8.11
CA GLN A 7 -70.97 -66.68 -9.21
C GLN A 7 -71.26 -65.61 -10.28
N LEU A 8 -72.52 -65.34 -10.58
CA LEU A 8 -72.91 -64.30 -11.53
C LEU A 8 -72.60 -62.88 -11.00
N ALA A 9 -72.81 -62.63 -9.71
CA ALA A 9 -72.41 -61.36 -9.07
C ALA A 9 -70.89 -61.19 -9.10
N ALA A 10 -70.13 -62.20 -8.64
CA ALA A 10 -68.68 -62.16 -8.59
C ALA A 10 -68.01 -61.94 -9.97
N ASN A 11 -68.63 -62.37 -11.07
CA ASN A 11 -68.10 -62.18 -12.43
C ASN A 11 -67.90 -60.70 -12.81
N LYS A 12 -68.56 -59.76 -12.15
CA LYS A 12 -68.38 -58.31 -12.38
C LYS A 12 -67.12 -57.75 -11.73
N ARG A 13 -66.48 -58.49 -10.82
CA ARG A 13 -65.19 -58.17 -10.17
C ARG A 13 -65.13 -56.79 -9.49
N SER A 14 -66.27 -56.25 -9.08
CA SER A 14 -66.32 -55.01 -8.27
C SER A 14 -66.37 -55.36 -6.78
N GLU A 15 -65.92 -54.46 -5.91
CA GLU A 15 -66.02 -54.64 -4.45
C GLU A 15 -67.45 -54.98 -4.04
N ALA A 16 -68.42 -54.20 -4.54
CA ALA A 16 -69.83 -54.36 -4.16
C ALA A 16 -70.39 -55.72 -4.59
N ASP A 17 -70.12 -56.14 -5.83
CA ASP A 17 -70.64 -57.39 -6.36
C ASP A 17 -69.95 -58.62 -5.74
N LEU A 18 -68.67 -58.52 -5.37
CA LEU A 18 -67.93 -59.59 -4.66
C LEU A 18 -68.39 -59.74 -3.21
N LEU A 19 -68.63 -58.64 -2.50
CA LEU A 19 -69.21 -58.67 -1.15
C LEU A 19 -70.64 -59.24 -1.16
N GLU A 20 -71.43 -58.93 -2.21
CA GLU A 20 -72.75 -59.51 -2.43
C GLU A 20 -72.67 -61.02 -2.71
N ALA A 21 -71.76 -61.46 -3.57
CA ALA A 21 -71.52 -62.87 -3.87
C ALA A 21 -71.18 -63.68 -2.61
N ILE A 22 -70.27 -63.18 -1.77
CA ILE A 22 -69.91 -63.80 -0.49
C ILE A 22 -71.12 -63.88 0.44
N ALA A 23 -71.89 -62.79 0.57
CA ALA A 23 -73.06 -62.74 1.45
C ALA A 23 -74.14 -63.77 1.09
N LEU A 24 -74.29 -64.10 -0.20
CA LEU A 24 -75.27 -65.07 -0.70
C LEU A 24 -74.97 -66.53 -0.34
N VAL A 25 -73.70 -66.87 -0.07
CA VAL A 25 -73.27 -68.26 0.17
C VAL A 25 -72.62 -68.52 1.53
N GLN A 26 -72.13 -67.49 2.23
CA GLN A 26 -71.40 -67.62 3.51
C GLN A 26 -72.18 -68.29 4.66
N ASN A 27 -73.51 -68.29 4.60
CA ASN A 27 -74.39 -68.83 5.64
C ASN A 27 -74.96 -70.23 5.28
N LEU A 28 -74.42 -70.88 4.25
CA LEU A 28 -74.87 -72.22 3.85
C LEU A 28 -74.27 -73.29 4.78
N PRO A 29 -75.05 -74.33 5.15
CA PRO A 29 -74.59 -75.41 6.03
C PRO A 29 -73.37 -76.18 5.50
N THR A 30 -72.54 -76.70 6.40
CA THR A 30 -71.32 -77.46 6.05
C THR A 30 -71.60 -78.85 5.48
N ASP A 31 -72.82 -79.36 5.60
CA ASP A 31 -73.31 -80.62 5.01
C ASP A 31 -73.90 -80.43 3.60
N HIS A 32 -73.80 -79.22 3.03
CA HIS A 32 -74.33 -78.92 1.69
C HIS A 32 -73.61 -79.73 0.60
N PRO A 33 -74.33 -80.32 -0.40
CA PRO A 33 -73.73 -81.16 -1.44
C PRO A 33 -72.65 -80.50 -2.31
N LEU A 34 -72.64 -79.16 -2.35
CA LEU A 34 -71.65 -78.34 -3.09
C LEU A 34 -70.72 -77.55 -2.15
N TYR A 35 -70.59 -77.96 -0.88
CA TYR A 35 -69.81 -77.23 0.12
C TYR A 35 -68.36 -76.97 -0.33
N GLU A 36 -67.69 -77.96 -0.89
CA GLU A 36 -66.32 -77.78 -1.42
C GLU A 36 -66.23 -76.78 -2.58
N GLU A 37 -67.30 -76.63 -3.38
CA GLU A 37 -67.35 -75.66 -4.48
C GLU A 37 -67.62 -74.25 -3.94
N ILE A 38 -68.44 -74.14 -2.88
CA ILE A 38 -68.69 -72.88 -2.17
C ILE A 38 -67.40 -72.38 -1.51
N GLU A 39 -66.67 -73.24 -0.80
CA GLU A 39 -65.40 -72.87 -0.15
C GLU A 39 -64.35 -72.42 -1.17
N ARG A 40 -64.23 -73.11 -2.31
CA ARG A 40 -63.34 -72.70 -3.41
C ARG A 40 -63.71 -71.32 -3.97
N ASN A 41 -65.00 -71.06 -4.17
CA ASN A 41 -65.46 -69.77 -4.68
C ASN A 41 -65.29 -68.64 -3.64
N LEU A 42 -65.57 -68.90 -2.36
CA LEU A 42 -65.35 -67.96 -1.26
C LEU A 42 -63.87 -67.56 -1.17
N SER A 43 -62.95 -68.54 -1.22
CA SER A 43 -61.51 -68.26 -1.25
C SER A 43 -61.15 -67.36 -2.42
N GLN A 44 -61.61 -67.67 -3.64
CA GLN A 44 -61.31 -66.86 -4.83
C GLN A 44 -61.87 -65.44 -4.75
N TRP A 45 -63.06 -65.24 -4.18
CA TRP A 45 -63.65 -63.90 -4.06
C TRP A 45 -62.99 -63.07 -2.96
N VAL A 46 -62.56 -63.73 -1.86
CA VAL A 46 -61.75 -63.08 -0.84
C VAL A 46 -60.41 -62.66 -1.42
N ASP A 47 -59.75 -63.52 -2.20
CA ASP A 47 -58.50 -63.17 -2.90
C ASP A 47 -58.68 -61.96 -3.84
N GLN A 48 -59.76 -61.92 -4.62
CA GLN A 48 -60.08 -60.78 -5.49
C GLN A 48 -60.37 -59.49 -4.70
N LEU A 49 -61.01 -59.58 -3.53
CA LEU A 49 -61.22 -58.42 -2.66
C LEU A 49 -59.92 -57.95 -2.00
N LEU A 50 -59.01 -58.87 -1.68
CA LEU A 50 -57.66 -58.53 -1.22
C LEU A 50 -56.83 -57.86 -2.33
N GLU A 51 -56.97 -58.27 -3.60
CA GLU A 51 -56.37 -57.59 -4.75
C GLU A 51 -56.89 -56.15 -4.91
N ILE A 52 -58.20 -55.92 -4.71
CA ILE A 52 -58.76 -54.56 -4.70
C ILE A 52 -58.18 -53.74 -3.53
N GLY A 53 -58.04 -54.36 -2.35
CA GLY A 53 -57.37 -53.75 -1.21
C GLY A 53 -55.90 -53.41 -1.50
N GLU A 54 -55.19 -54.27 -2.21
CA GLU A 54 -53.81 -54.06 -2.64
C GLU A 54 -53.69 -52.83 -3.56
N GLU A 55 -54.62 -52.68 -4.52
CA GLU A 55 -54.62 -51.51 -5.40
C GLU A 55 -54.86 -50.21 -4.60
N ARG A 56 -55.81 -50.21 -3.66
CA ARG A 56 -56.04 -49.05 -2.76
C ARG A 56 -54.83 -48.71 -1.92
N PHE A 57 -54.16 -49.74 -1.39
CA PHE A 57 -52.90 -49.57 -0.68
C PHE A 57 -51.86 -48.89 -1.59
N HIS A 58 -51.72 -49.35 -2.83
CA HIS A 58 -50.84 -48.74 -3.85
C HIS A 58 -51.27 -47.35 -4.32
N GLU A 59 -52.52 -46.93 -4.09
CA GLU A 59 -53.05 -45.60 -4.37
C GLU A 59 -52.90 -44.63 -3.20
N GLY A 60 -52.42 -45.09 -2.04
CA GLY A 60 -52.24 -44.27 -0.83
C GLY A 60 -53.41 -44.33 0.14
N GLU A 61 -54.36 -45.23 -0.08
CA GLU A 61 -55.59 -45.38 0.69
C GLU A 61 -55.48 -46.53 1.71
N LEU A 62 -54.41 -46.56 2.52
CA LEU A 62 -54.16 -47.63 3.49
C LEU A 62 -55.38 -47.96 4.36
N ASN A 63 -56.04 -46.92 4.90
CA ASN A 63 -57.18 -47.11 5.79
C ASN A 63 -58.35 -47.79 5.08
N GLU A 64 -58.55 -47.51 3.80
CA GLU A 64 -59.60 -48.12 3.00
C GLU A 64 -59.25 -49.57 2.64
N ALA A 65 -58.00 -49.84 2.29
CA ALA A 65 -57.48 -51.20 2.06
C ALA A 65 -57.69 -52.09 3.30
N ILE A 66 -57.28 -51.60 4.48
CA ILE A 66 -57.44 -52.32 5.76
C ILE A 66 -58.93 -52.53 6.08
N ALA A 67 -59.77 -51.51 5.88
CA ALA A 67 -61.20 -51.61 6.15
C ALA A 67 -61.87 -52.66 5.24
N LEU A 68 -61.45 -52.75 3.98
CA LEU A 68 -61.92 -53.77 3.04
C LEU A 68 -61.50 -55.18 3.46
N ALA A 69 -60.21 -55.39 3.74
CA ALA A 69 -59.67 -56.67 4.18
C ALA A 69 -60.31 -57.14 5.51
N SER A 70 -60.51 -56.22 6.46
CA SER A 70 -61.14 -56.54 7.75
C SER A 70 -62.60 -57.02 7.62
N LYS A 71 -63.34 -56.53 6.63
CA LYS A 71 -64.73 -56.97 6.37
C LYS A 71 -64.83 -58.42 5.91
N VAL A 72 -63.76 -58.94 5.28
CA VAL A 72 -63.71 -60.29 4.70
C VAL A 72 -62.94 -61.31 5.56
N ALA A 73 -62.23 -60.86 6.60
CA ALA A 73 -61.42 -61.69 7.49
C ALA A 73 -62.18 -62.89 8.11
N GLY A 74 -63.47 -62.73 8.43
CA GLY A 74 -64.30 -63.81 8.97
C GLY A 74 -65.01 -64.69 7.92
N ARG A 75 -64.71 -64.51 6.63
CA ARG A 75 -65.47 -65.09 5.50
C ARG A 75 -64.62 -65.98 4.60
N THR A 76 -63.47 -66.43 5.10
CA THR A 76 -62.49 -67.28 4.42
C THR A 76 -62.14 -68.49 5.28
N ALA A 77 -61.73 -69.58 4.64
CA ALA A 77 -61.17 -70.75 5.29
C ALA A 77 -59.81 -70.49 5.95
N ASP A 78 -59.11 -69.41 5.54
CA ASP A 78 -57.83 -68.98 6.10
C ASP A 78 -57.88 -67.50 6.53
N PRO A 79 -58.38 -67.19 7.74
CA PRO A 79 -58.36 -65.84 8.30
C PRO A 79 -56.94 -65.30 8.52
N GLN A 80 -55.94 -66.19 8.61
CA GLN A 80 -54.56 -65.84 8.88
C GLN A 80 -53.96 -65.09 7.69
N LEU A 81 -54.29 -65.50 6.46
CA LEU A 81 -53.91 -64.82 5.22
C LEU A 81 -54.32 -63.34 5.17
N VAL A 82 -55.54 -63.03 5.63
CA VAL A 82 -56.08 -61.65 5.63
C VAL A 82 -55.36 -60.78 6.65
N GLU A 83 -55.12 -61.31 7.85
CA GLU A 83 -54.38 -60.59 8.90
C GLU A 83 -52.92 -60.37 8.49
N GLU A 84 -52.26 -61.38 7.92
CA GLU A 84 -50.89 -61.25 7.39
C GLU A 84 -50.78 -60.15 6.35
N ARG A 85 -51.76 -60.04 5.44
CA ARG A 85 -51.80 -58.97 4.43
C ARG A 85 -51.98 -57.58 5.06
N ILE A 86 -52.90 -57.44 6.02
CA ILE A 86 -53.11 -56.16 6.74
C ILE A 86 -51.83 -55.74 7.48
N GLN A 87 -51.15 -56.69 8.13
CA GLN A 87 -49.91 -56.41 8.84
C GLN A 87 -48.78 -56.02 7.88
N GLN A 88 -48.68 -56.66 6.71
CA GLN A 88 -47.74 -56.27 5.66
C GLN A 88 -47.97 -54.82 5.20
N TRP A 89 -49.21 -54.44 4.88
CA TRP A 89 -49.52 -53.05 4.48
C TRP A 89 -49.16 -52.04 5.56
N ARG A 90 -49.50 -52.32 6.83
CA ARG A 90 -49.16 -51.46 7.96
C ARG A 90 -47.66 -51.31 8.13
N GLN A 91 -46.91 -52.40 8.00
CA GLN A 91 -45.46 -52.40 8.13
C GLN A 91 -44.80 -51.55 7.04
N ILE A 92 -45.18 -51.75 5.78
CA ILE A 92 -44.64 -50.96 4.66
C ILE A 92 -45.02 -49.48 4.81
N TRP A 93 -46.26 -49.20 5.26
CA TRP A 93 -46.70 -47.83 5.47
C TRP A 93 -45.93 -47.12 6.58
N ALA A 94 -45.75 -47.77 7.72
CA ALA A 94 -44.97 -47.24 8.83
C ALA A 94 -43.50 -47.03 8.44
N GLU A 95 -42.92 -47.93 7.63
CA GLU A 95 -41.57 -47.74 7.08
C GLU A 95 -41.49 -46.50 6.17
N GLY A 96 -42.51 -46.25 5.36
CA GLY A 96 -42.62 -45.03 4.55
C GLY A 96 -42.67 -43.75 5.38
N GLU A 97 -43.51 -43.73 6.42
CA GLU A 97 -43.61 -42.59 7.35
C GLU A 97 -42.29 -42.33 8.09
N GLU A 98 -41.62 -43.38 8.56
CA GLU A 98 -40.32 -43.28 9.23
C GLU A 98 -39.24 -42.70 8.29
N ILE A 99 -39.23 -43.12 7.02
CA ILE A 99 -38.31 -42.59 6.02
C ILE A 99 -38.53 -41.08 5.79
N GLU A 100 -39.79 -40.64 5.67
CA GLU A 100 -40.08 -39.20 5.50
C GLU A 100 -39.64 -38.38 6.72
N ASP A 101 -39.98 -38.84 7.92
CA ASP A 101 -39.63 -38.15 9.17
C ASP A 101 -38.12 -38.04 9.35
N GLN A 102 -37.40 -39.12 9.04
CA GLN A 102 -35.94 -39.13 9.07
C GLN A 102 -35.37 -38.15 8.03
N ALA A 103 -35.86 -38.15 6.79
CA ALA A 103 -35.40 -37.23 5.75
C ALA A 103 -35.62 -35.76 6.16
N ARG A 104 -36.80 -35.43 6.71
CA ARG A 104 -37.11 -34.08 7.21
C ARG A 104 -36.24 -33.70 8.41
N GLN A 105 -35.91 -34.63 9.29
CA GLN A 105 -34.98 -34.38 10.38
C GLN A 105 -33.55 -34.13 9.85
N GLU A 106 -33.11 -34.87 8.85
CA GLU A 106 -31.82 -34.66 8.19
C GLU A 106 -31.77 -33.30 7.49
N MET A 107 -32.86 -32.86 6.84
CA MET A 107 -33.01 -31.51 6.28
C MET A 107 -32.86 -30.42 7.36
N ARG A 108 -33.57 -30.56 8.49
CA ARG A 108 -33.46 -29.60 9.62
C ARG A 108 -32.05 -29.50 10.20
N ASN A 109 -31.24 -30.55 10.06
CA ASN A 109 -29.84 -30.59 10.49
C ASN A 109 -28.86 -30.27 9.34
N SER A 110 -29.34 -29.72 8.22
CA SER A 110 -28.55 -29.38 7.03
C SER A 110 -27.78 -30.57 6.41
N LYS A 111 -28.21 -31.81 6.65
CA LYS A 111 -27.60 -33.03 6.13
C LYS A 111 -28.19 -33.40 4.76
N TRP A 112 -28.10 -32.49 3.80
CA TRP A 112 -28.78 -32.58 2.50
C TRP A 112 -28.51 -33.87 1.72
N GLY A 113 -27.24 -34.32 1.71
CA GLY A 113 -26.87 -35.55 1.02
C GLY A 113 -27.51 -36.80 1.64
N GLN A 114 -27.66 -36.82 2.96
CA GLN A 114 -28.33 -37.90 3.68
C GLN A 114 -29.83 -37.82 3.42
N ALA A 115 -30.45 -36.64 3.50
CA ALA A 115 -31.87 -36.46 3.25
C ALA A 115 -32.30 -36.97 1.86
N PHE A 116 -31.52 -36.69 0.81
CA PHE A 116 -31.78 -37.25 -0.53
C PHE A 116 -31.63 -38.76 -0.60
N GLN A 117 -30.62 -39.33 0.07
CA GLN A 117 -30.43 -40.78 0.13
C GLN A 117 -31.57 -41.46 0.90
N THR A 118 -32.00 -40.86 2.02
CA THR A 118 -33.12 -41.32 2.83
C THR A 118 -34.42 -41.25 2.03
N ALA A 119 -34.73 -40.12 1.37
CA ALA A 119 -35.88 -40.00 0.49
C ALA A 119 -35.90 -41.06 -0.62
N ALA A 120 -34.75 -41.33 -1.25
CA ALA A 120 -34.65 -42.36 -2.30
C ALA A 120 -34.98 -43.79 -1.82
N ARG A 121 -34.97 -44.06 -0.50
CA ARG A 121 -35.43 -45.35 0.04
C ARG A 121 -36.92 -45.58 -0.20
N LEU A 122 -37.74 -44.53 -0.32
CA LEU A 122 -39.16 -44.66 -0.66
C LEU A 122 -39.37 -45.39 -1.99
N THR A 123 -38.48 -45.18 -2.97
CA THR A 123 -38.55 -45.86 -4.29
C THR A 123 -38.37 -47.38 -4.22
N LYS A 124 -37.89 -47.90 -3.07
CA LYS A 124 -37.68 -49.33 -2.85
C LYS A 124 -38.81 -49.98 -2.05
N LEU A 125 -39.74 -49.20 -1.51
CA LEU A 125 -40.90 -49.74 -0.83
C LEU A 125 -41.82 -50.41 -1.85
N ASP A 126 -42.40 -51.54 -1.48
CA ASP A 126 -43.39 -52.25 -2.28
C ASP A 126 -44.76 -51.55 -2.19
N ASN A 127 -44.77 -50.26 -2.56
CA ASN A 127 -45.96 -49.43 -2.58
C ASN A 127 -45.80 -48.30 -3.61
N ARG A 128 -46.62 -48.32 -4.67
CA ARG A 128 -46.56 -47.35 -5.77
C ARG A 128 -46.75 -45.89 -5.33
N TYR A 129 -47.64 -45.62 -4.38
CA TYR A 129 -47.87 -44.26 -3.85
C TYR A 129 -46.62 -43.71 -3.13
N TRP A 130 -46.00 -44.52 -2.27
CA TRP A 130 -44.74 -44.15 -1.61
C TRP A 130 -43.60 -43.97 -2.62
N ALA A 131 -43.45 -44.92 -3.54
CA ALA A 131 -42.36 -44.95 -4.50
C ALA A 131 -42.44 -43.85 -5.58
N THR A 132 -43.62 -43.28 -5.82
CA THR A 132 -43.81 -42.22 -6.82
C THR A 132 -44.26 -40.91 -6.16
N VAL A 133 -45.53 -40.78 -5.80
CA VAL A 133 -46.15 -39.52 -5.33
C VAL A 133 -45.42 -38.93 -4.13
N ARG A 134 -45.18 -39.73 -3.09
CA ARG A 134 -44.53 -39.25 -1.85
C ARG A 134 -43.04 -39.01 -2.05
N TYR A 135 -42.36 -39.89 -2.79
CA TYR A 135 -40.96 -39.68 -3.16
C TYR A 135 -40.76 -38.36 -3.92
N ASP A 136 -41.57 -38.09 -4.94
CA ASP A 136 -41.47 -36.87 -5.75
C ASP A 136 -41.71 -35.63 -4.88
N ALA A 137 -42.76 -35.64 -4.06
CA ALA A 137 -43.06 -34.54 -3.14
C ALA A 137 -41.93 -34.28 -2.14
N LEU A 138 -41.39 -35.32 -1.51
CA LEU A 138 -40.29 -35.20 -0.56
C LEU A 138 -38.99 -34.76 -1.26
N TYR A 139 -38.72 -35.25 -2.46
CA TYR A 139 -37.55 -34.83 -3.24
C TYR A 139 -37.61 -33.34 -3.60
N GLU A 140 -38.78 -32.84 -4.01
CA GLU A 140 -39.02 -31.42 -4.24
C GLU A 140 -38.85 -30.59 -2.97
N GLU A 141 -39.38 -31.05 -1.83
CA GLU A 141 -39.24 -30.43 -0.51
C GLU A 141 -37.75 -30.27 -0.12
N VAL A 142 -36.96 -31.36 -0.23
CA VAL A 142 -35.51 -31.38 0.06
C VAL A 142 -34.75 -30.45 -0.89
N SER A 143 -35.10 -30.48 -2.19
CA SER A 143 -34.45 -29.66 -3.22
C SER A 143 -34.68 -28.17 -3.00
N LEU A 144 -35.93 -27.78 -2.69
CA LEU A 144 -36.30 -26.40 -2.40
C LEU A 144 -35.58 -25.91 -1.14
N ALA A 145 -35.67 -26.66 -0.03
CA ALA A 145 -35.03 -26.27 1.23
C ALA A 145 -33.50 -26.13 1.11
N ARG A 146 -32.84 -27.02 0.36
CA ARG A 146 -31.41 -26.91 0.07
C ARG A 146 -31.07 -25.67 -0.75
N SER A 147 -31.88 -25.36 -1.76
CA SER A 147 -31.70 -24.18 -2.60
C SER A 147 -31.82 -22.89 -1.78
N GLU A 148 -32.83 -22.82 -0.91
CA GLU A 148 -33.06 -21.71 0.02
C GLU A 148 -31.95 -21.56 1.05
N SER A 149 -31.51 -22.64 1.68
CA SER A 149 -30.35 -22.64 2.59
C SER A 149 -29.09 -22.11 1.91
N ARG A 150 -28.80 -22.52 0.68
CA ARG A 150 -27.64 -21.99 -0.08
C ARG A 150 -27.74 -20.50 -0.38
N LYS A 151 -28.94 -19.99 -0.66
CA LYS A 151 -29.16 -18.55 -0.85
C LYS A 151 -28.89 -17.80 0.44
N LEU A 152 -29.34 -18.32 1.59
CA LEU A 152 -29.10 -17.73 2.90
C LEU A 152 -27.61 -17.76 3.29
N ASP A 153 -26.90 -18.87 3.06
CA ASP A 153 -25.45 -18.96 3.29
C ASP A 153 -24.71 -17.91 2.45
N SER A 154 -25.09 -17.77 1.17
CA SER A 154 -24.50 -16.79 0.26
C SER A 154 -24.85 -15.36 0.69
N ALA A 155 -26.08 -15.12 1.15
CA ALA A 155 -26.51 -13.83 1.68
C ALA A 155 -25.72 -13.46 2.93
N PHE A 156 -25.47 -14.42 3.83
CA PHE A 156 -24.68 -14.21 5.03
C PHE A 156 -23.22 -13.87 4.68
N ALA A 157 -22.59 -14.64 3.79
CA ALA A 157 -21.24 -14.36 3.30
C ALA A 157 -21.14 -12.99 2.59
N ALA A 158 -22.17 -12.59 1.86
CA ALA A 158 -22.25 -11.25 1.25
C ALA A 158 -22.38 -10.15 2.31
N MET A 159 -23.17 -10.38 3.35
CA MET A 159 -23.33 -9.47 4.48
C MET A 159 -22.03 -9.27 5.27
N GLU A 160 -21.23 -10.34 5.48
CA GLU A 160 -19.93 -10.27 6.15
C GLU A 160 -18.90 -9.40 5.41
N ARG A 161 -18.93 -9.36 4.07
CA ARG A 161 -18.07 -8.48 3.28
C ARG A 161 -18.35 -6.99 3.51
N GLY A 162 -19.57 -6.63 3.91
CA GLY A 162 -19.92 -5.33 4.48
C GLY A 162 -19.86 -4.10 3.55
N ASN A 163 -19.49 -4.23 2.28
CA ASN A 163 -19.53 -3.13 1.32
C ASN A 163 -20.92 -2.99 0.65
N LEU A 164 -21.18 -1.84 0.03
CA LEU A 164 -22.46 -1.51 -0.62
C LEU A 164 -22.97 -2.63 -1.53
N ASP A 165 -22.14 -3.09 -2.47
CA ASP A 165 -22.57 -4.10 -3.46
C ASP A 165 -22.89 -5.45 -2.80
N SER A 166 -22.09 -5.85 -1.82
CA SER A 166 -22.28 -7.13 -1.12
C SER A 166 -23.51 -7.10 -0.20
N LEU A 167 -23.81 -5.96 0.43
CA LEU A 167 -25.02 -5.79 1.24
C LEU A 167 -26.29 -5.79 0.38
N LEU A 168 -26.25 -5.17 -0.80
CA LEU A 168 -27.36 -5.22 -1.76
C LEU A 168 -27.58 -6.64 -2.30
N GLU A 169 -26.49 -7.36 -2.58
CA GLU A 169 -26.54 -8.78 -2.95
C GLU A 169 -27.19 -9.62 -1.84
N ALA A 170 -26.80 -9.41 -0.58
CA ALA A 170 -27.38 -10.11 0.58
C ALA A 170 -28.91 -9.89 0.67
N ILE A 171 -29.37 -8.66 0.46
CA ILE A 171 -30.79 -8.31 0.47
C ILE A 171 -31.55 -9.01 -0.66
N GLU A 172 -31.02 -8.98 -1.89
CA GLU A 172 -31.70 -9.64 -3.03
C GLU A 172 -31.75 -11.16 -2.87
N LEU A 173 -30.70 -11.79 -2.33
CA LEU A 173 -30.68 -13.23 -2.02
C LEU A 173 -31.71 -13.60 -0.94
N ALA A 174 -31.81 -12.80 0.13
CA ALA A 174 -32.80 -13.02 1.20
C ALA A 174 -34.24 -12.78 0.71
N LYS A 175 -34.46 -11.75 -0.10
CA LYS A 175 -35.76 -11.44 -0.70
C LYS A 175 -36.26 -12.54 -1.65
N ALA A 176 -35.37 -13.34 -2.22
CA ALA A 176 -35.70 -14.47 -3.08
C ALA A 176 -36.19 -15.73 -2.32
N ILE A 177 -36.34 -15.65 -0.99
CA ILE A 177 -36.96 -16.69 -0.15
C ILE A 177 -38.48 -16.43 -0.07
N PRO A 178 -39.34 -17.38 -0.49
CA PRO A 178 -40.80 -17.25 -0.45
C PRO A 178 -41.35 -17.10 0.97
N ALA A 179 -42.52 -16.48 1.10
CA ALA A 179 -43.18 -16.28 2.40
C ALA A 179 -43.66 -17.59 3.05
N GLU A 180 -43.93 -18.60 2.23
CA GLU A 180 -44.37 -19.93 2.63
C GLU A 180 -43.22 -20.81 3.14
N SER A 181 -41.96 -20.41 2.89
CA SER A 181 -40.79 -21.17 3.33
C SER A 181 -40.61 -21.07 4.84
N THR A 182 -40.17 -22.18 5.47
CA THR A 182 -39.75 -22.19 6.87
C THR A 182 -38.55 -21.28 7.14
N ALA A 183 -37.77 -20.97 6.11
CA ALA A 183 -36.58 -20.11 6.18
C ALA A 183 -36.91 -18.60 6.01
N TYR A 184 -38.18 -18.25 5.75
CA TYR A 184 -38.58 -16.87 5.51
C TYR A 184 -38.26 -15.93 6.68
N GLY A 185 -38.47 -16.36 7.92
CA GLY A 185 -38.18 -15.55 9.11
C GLY A 185 -36.69 -15.18 9.25
N GLU A 186 -35.81 -16.13 8.93
CA GLU A 186 -34.37 -15.91 8.91
C GLU A 186 -33.98 -14.94 7.78
N ALA A 187 -34.55 -15.13 6.59
CA ALA A 187 -34.36 -14.24 5.45
C ALA A 187 -34.76 -12.79 5.77
N GLN A 188 -35.91 -12.58 6.42
CA GLN A 188 -36.36 -11.24 6.84
C GLN A 188 -35.45 -10.60 7.88
N THR A 189 -34.88 -11.41 8.77
CA THR A 189 -33.93 -10.93 9.78
C THR A 189 -32.63 -10.48 9.11
N LEU A 190 -32.06 -11.31 8.23
CA LEU A 190 -30.86 -10.97 7.46
C LEU A 190 -31.06 -9.72 6.61
N MET A 191 -32.22 -9.60 5.94
CA MET A 191 -32.54 -8.41 5.14
C MET A 191 -32.57 -7.14 5.98
N ARG A 192 -33.12 -7.19 7.21
CA ARG A 192 -33.11 -6.06 8.15
C ARG A 192 -31.70 -5.69 8.58
N GLU A 193 -30.90 -6.67 8.98
CA GLU A 193 -29.50 -6.45 9.40
C GLU A 193 -28.64 -5.86 8.28
N ALA A 194 -28.78 -6.37 7.05
CA ALA A 194 -28.11 -5.83 5.88
C ALA A 194 -28.57 -4.39 5.58
N GLY A 195 -29.86 -4.11 5.73
CA GLY A 195 -30.42 -2.75 5.62
C GLY A 195 -29.84 -1.79 6.66
N ASP A 196 -29.72 -2.23 7.92
CA ASP A 196 -29.13 -1.42 9.00
C ASP A 196 -27.65 -1.11 8.72
N ARG A 197 -26.88 -2.08 8.22
CA ARG A 197 -25.48 -1.86 7.79
C ARG A 197 -25.38 -0.89 6.61
N LEU A 198 -26.28 -0.95 5.64
CA LEU A 198 -26.33 0.03 4.54
C LEU A 198 -26.60 1.44 5.06
N MET A 199 -27.52 1.57 6.02
CA MET A 199 -27.79 2.86 6.67
C MET A 199 -26.59 3.38 7.44
N GLN A 200 -25.84 2.51 8.12
CA GLN A 200 -24.59 2.89 8.78
C GLN A 200 -23.56 3.43 7.77
N LEU A 201 -23.34 2.74 6.65
CA LEU A 201 -22.45 3.23 5.59
C LEU A 201 -22.88 4.60 5.04
N ALA A 202 -24.20 4.83 4.94
CA ALA A 202 -24.72 6.13 4.52
C ALA A 202 -24.43 7.22 5.57
N MET A 203 -24.63 6.94 6.85
CA MET A 203 -24.33 7.89 7.92
C MET A 203 -22.84 8.21 8.02
N ASP A 204 -21.97 7.19 7.92
CA ASP A 204 -20.52 7.38 7.89
C ASP A 204 -20.09 8.28 6.72
N ALA A 205 -20.68 8.06 5.53
CA ALA A 205 -20.43 8.89 4.37
C ALA A 205 -20.90 10.34 4.58
N LEU A 206 -22.04 10.54 5.25
CA LEU A 206 -22.56 11.86 5.59
C LEU A 206 -21.65 12.60 6.58
N GLU A 207 -21.22 11.95 7.66
CA GLU A 207 -20.31 12.53 8.67
C GLU A 207 -18.95 12.91 8.07
N GLN A 208 -18.42 12.06 7.18
CA GLN A 208 -17.16 12.30 6.49
C GLN A 208 -17.28 13.32 5.35
N ASN A 209 -18.46 13.87 5.09
CA ASN A 209 -18.75 14.74 3.94
C ASN A 209 -18.44 14.08 2.58
N ASN A 210 -18.52 12.74 2.51
CA ASN A 210 -18.36 11.97 1.28
C ASN A 210 -19.69 11.92 0.51
N TRP A 211 -20.07 13.06 -0.04
CA TRP A 211 -21.36 13.27 -0.70
C TRP A 211 -21.60 12.36 -1.91
N GLN A 212 -20.52 11.96 -2.60
CA GLN A 212 -20.62 11.07 -3.75
C GLN A 212 -20.99 9.65 -3.32
N THR A 213 -20.34 9.13 -2.29
CA THR A 213 -20.68 7.82 -1.70
C THR A 213 -22.08 7.85 -1.12
N LEU A 214 -22.45 8.93 -0.41
CA LEU A 214 -23.80 9.12 0.13
C LEU A 214 -24.86 9.02 -0.96
N ALA A 215 -24.69 9.74 -2.08
CA ALA A 215 -25.60 9.70 -3.23
C ALA A 215 -25.70 8.29 -3.85
N ASN A 216 -24.57 7.58 -3.97
CA ASN A 216 -24.54 6.22 -4.50
C ASN A 216 -25.33 5.24 -3.63
N ILE A 217 -25.17 5.32 -2.30
CA ILE A 217 -25.94 4.49 -1.36
C ILE A 217 -27.43 4.86 -1.44
N ALA A 218 -27.74 6.15 -1.33
CA ALA A 218 -29.12 6.64 -1.30
C ALA A 218 -29.94 6.28 -2.55
N SER A 219 -29.32 6.29 -3.73
CA SER A 219 -29.97 5.96 -5.01
C SER A 219 -30.19 4.46 -5.22
N ARG A 220 -29.48 3.60 -4.46
CA ARG A 220 -29.52 2.14 -4.62
C ARG A 220 -30.21 1.41 -3.48
N LEU A 221 -30.68 2.13 -2.46
CA LEU A 221 -31.45 1.56 -1.35
C LEU A 221 -32.71 0.84 -1.88
N PRO A 222 -32.86 -0.47 -1.62
CA PRO A 222 -34.02 -1.23 -2.08
C PRO A 222 -35.31 -0.79 -1.40
N LYS A 223 -36.40 -0.67 -2.17
CA LYS A 223 -37.75 -0.38 -1.63
C LYS A 223 -38.24 -1.47 -0.67
N SER A 224 -37.75 -2.70 -0.80
CA SER A 224 -38.11 -3.82 0.09
C SER A 224 -37.73 -3.58 1.56
N LEU A 225 -36.85 -2.61 1.85
CA LEU A 225 -36.49 -2.25 3.22
C LEU A 225 -37.50 -1.33 3.92
N GLY A 226 -38.47 -0.74 3.19
CA GLY A 226 -39.42 0.21 3.77
C GLY A 226 -38.74 1.50 4.31
N MET A 227 -37.64 1.91 3.69
CA MET A 227 -36.82 3.07 4.10
C MET A 227 -36.89 4.22 3.07
N GLU A 228 -37.98 4.34 2.33
CA GLU A 228 -38.12 5.30 1.23
C GLU A 228 -37.92 6.75 1.68
N GLU A 229 -38.46 7.11 2.85
CA GLU A 229 -38.27 8.45 3.40
C GLU A 229 -36.80 8.74 3.74
N ARG A 230 -36.11 7.78 4.37
CA ARG A 230 -34.68 7.90 4.67
C ARG A 230 -33.85 7.98 3.40
N ALA A 231 -34.13 7.15 2.40
CA ALA A 231 -33.44 7.20 1.10
C ALA A 231 -33.64 8.54 0.40
N ALA A 232 -34.86 9.10 0.43
CA ALA A 232 -35.14 10.43 -0.11
C ALA A 232 -34.37 11.53 0.65
N ASP A 233 -34.36 11.48 1.99
CA ASP A 233 -33.61 12.42 2.82
C ASP A 233 -32.11 12.37 2.52
N LEU A 234 -31.52 11.18 2.42
CA LEU A 234 -30.11 10.99 2.08
C LEU A 234 -29.77 11.58 0.71
N ASN A 235 -30.65 11.42 -0.29
CA ASN A 235 -30.44 12.02 -1.61
C ASN A 235 -30.46 13.56 -1.55
N VAL A 236 -31.37 14.15 -0.79
CA VAL A 236 -31.41 15.62 -0.59
C VAL A 236 -30.12 16.09 0.07
N LEU A 237 -29.68 15.43 1.15
CA LEU A 237 -28.45 15.79 1.86
C LEU A 237 -27.19 15.59 0.99
N ALA A 238 -27.14 14.54 0.18
CA ALA A 238 -26.06 14.31 -0.76
C ALA A 238 -25.98 15.42 -1.82
N ASN A 239 -27.11 15.80 -2.42
CA ASN A 239 -27.17 16.88 -3.41
C ASN A 239 -26.81 18.24 -2.80
N ALA A 240 -27.29 18.51 -1.59
CA ALA A 240 -26.92 19.70 -0.83
C ALA A 240 -25.41 19.75 -0.60
N GLY A 241 -24.83 18.67 -0.09
CA GLY A 241 -23.39 18.58 0.16
C GLY A 241 -22.53 18.70 -1.11
N LEU A 242 -22.97 18.09 -2.23
CA LEU A 242 -22.33 18.24 -3.53
C LEU A 242 -22.30 19.70 -4.02
N SER A 243 -23.29 20.51 -3.62
CA SER A 243 -23.34 21.95 -3.91
C SER A 243 -22.42 22.74 -2.96
N ALA A 244 -22.43 22.41 -1.66
CA ALA A 244 -21.59 23.07 -0.67
C ALA A 244 -20.08 22.86 -0.92
N ARG A 245 -19.69 21.71 -1.50
CA ARG A 245 -18.28 21.34 -1.72
C ARG A 245 -17.50 22.35 -2.55
N PHE A 246 -18.18 23.12 -3.40
CA PHE A 246 -17.54 24.15 -4.23
C PHE A 246 -16.99 25.31 -3.39
N GLY A 247 -17.46 25.46 -2.13
CA GLY A 247 -16.94 26.44 -1.19
C GLY A 247 -17.24 27.89 -1.58
N THR A 248 -18.18 28.12 -2.51
CA THR A 248 -18.62 29.46 -2.91
C THR A 248 -19.87 29.86 -2.14
N VAL A 249 -20.11 31.16 -1.97
CA VAL A 249 -21.34 31.67 -1.33
C VAL A 249 -22.59 31.12 -2.03
N SER A 250 -22.60 31.07 -3.36
CA SER A 250 -23.70 30.52 -4.16
C SER A 250 -23.91 29.01 -3.91
N GLY A 251 -22.84 28.22 -3.92
CA GLY A 251 -22.91 26.78 -3.68
C GLY A 251 -23.40 26.44 -2.27
N ILE A 252 -22.94 27.18 -1.27
CA ILE A 252 -23.36 27.02 0.13
C ILE A 252 -24.83 27.44 0.33
N ASN A 253 -25.26 28.55 -0.28
CA ASN A 253 -26.68 28.95 -0.25
C ASN A 253 -27.58 27.90 -0.89
N GLY A 254 -27.17 27.34 -2.03
CA GLY A 254 -27.87 26.24 -2.70
C GLY A 254 -27.97 25.01 -1.80
N ALA A 255 -26.89 24.64 -1.12
CA ALA A 255 -26.87 23.53 -0.17
C ALA A 255 -27.83 23.74 1.01
N ILE A 256 -27.81 24.93 1.62
CA ILE A 256 -28.73 25.29 2.71
C ILE A 256 -30.18 25.20 2.24
N ALA A 257 -30.51 25.78 1.09
CA ALA A 257 -31.85 25.76 0.54
C ALA A 257 -32.34 24.33 0.21
N GLU A 258 -31.45 23.47 -0.28
CA GLU A 258 -31.74 22.06 -0.56
C GLU A 258 -32.00 21.29 0.75
N ALA A 259 -31.12 21.40 1.75
CA ALA A 259 -31.30 20.73 3.04
C ALA A 259 -32.53 21.24 3.83
N GLN A 260 -32.93 22.50 3.64
CA GLN A 260 -34.15 23.06 4.23
C GLN A 260 -35.44 22.42 3.72
N ARG A 261 -35.40 21.65 2.62
CA ARG A 261 -36.55 20.86 2.16
C ARG A 261 -36.94 19.76 3.15
N LEU A 262 -36.02 19.34 4.02
CA LEU A 262 -36.31 18.40 5.11
C LEU A 262 -37.02 19.16 6.22
N ASN A 263 -38.35 18.96 6.30
CA ASN A 263 -39.20 19.56 7.32
C ASN A 263 -39.11 18.80 8.66
N PRO A 264 -39.54 19.42 9.78
CA PRO A 264 -39.69 18.73 11.05
C PRO A 264 -40.57 17.47 10.90
N GLY A 265 -40.09 16.34 11.43
CA GLY A 265 -40.73 15.03 11.30
C GLY A 265 -40.11 14.10 10.25
N ARG A 266 -39.21 14.61 9.40
CA ARG A 266 -38.41 13.77 8.50
C ARG A 266 -37.33 12.99 9.26
N PRO A 267 -37.01 11.74 8.87
CA PRO A 267 -36.01 10.92 9.56
C PRO A 267 -34.65 11.58 9.77
N LEU A 268 -34.15 12.34 8.80
CA LEU A 268 -32.82 12.98 8.89
C LEU A 268 -32.88 14.50 9.09
N TYR A 269 -33.94 14.99 9.73
CA TYR A 269 -34.12 16.42 9.98
C TYR A 269 -33.00 16.99 10.86
N ALA A 270 -32.57 16.26 11.89
CA ALA A 270 -31.56 16.75 12.83
C ALA A 270 -30.19 16.91 12.15
N GLU A 271 -29.81 15.93 11.34
CA GLU A 271 -28.61 15.91 10.51
C GLU A 271 -28.64 17.06 9.50
N ALA A 272 -29.80 17.30 8.87
CA ALA A 272 -30.00 18.45 8.00
C ALA A 272 -29.75 19.78 8.72
N GLN A 273 -30.31 19.97 9.93
CA GLN A 273 -30.11 21.20 10.70
C GLN A 273 -28.67 21.39 11.14
N ALA A 274 -27.96 20.32 11.51
CA ALA A 274 -26.55 20.37 11.86
C ALA A 274 -25.69 20.82 10.65
N LEU A 275 -25.95 20.28 9.46
CA LEU A 275 -25.29 20.69 8.23
C LEU A 275 -25.59 22.14 7.87
N ILE A 276 -26.86 22.56 7.97
CA ILE A 276 -27.27 23.96 7.73
C ILE A 276 -26.55 24.91 8.68
N ALA A 277 -26.47 24.59 9.97
CA ALA A 277 -25.78 25.42 10.96
C ALA A 277 -24.29 25.58 10.62
N ARG A 278 -23.63 24.48 10.26
CA ARG A 278 -22.23 24.50 9.82
C ARG A 278 -22.05 25.32 8.54
N TRP A 279 -22.87 25.09 7.52
CA TRP A 279 -22.79 25.79 6.24
C TRP A 279 -23.02 27.29 6.36
N ARG A 280 -23.88 27.75 7.28
CA ARG A 280 -24.03 29.19 7.57
C ARG A 280 -22.73 29.81 8.08
N LEU A 281 -22.02 29.13 8.99
CA LEU A 281 -20.71 29.59 9.45
C LEU A 281 -19.69 29.63 8.29
N GLU A 282 -19.69 28.61 7.44
CA GLU A 282 -18.81 28.61 6.26
C GLU A 282 -19.13 29.75 5.30
N GLN A 283 -20.42 30.03 5.05
CA GLN A 283 -20.85 31.13 4.19
C GLN A 283 -20.37 32.48 4.69
N GLU A 284 -20.50 32.75 5.99
CA GLU A 284 -20.02 33.99 6.62
C GLU A 284 -18.52 34.16 6.39
N ALA A 285 -17.74 33.11 6.63
CA ALA A 285 -16.29 33.14 6.42
C ALA A 285 -15.91 33.29 4.94
N VAL A 286 -16.56 32.57 4.03
CA VAL A 286 -16.30 32.70 2.58
C VAL A 286 -16.57 34.13 2.11
N THR A 287 -17.66 34.75 2.58
CA THR A 287 -17.96 36.16 2.26
C THR A 287 -16.84 37.10 2.71
N VAL A 288 -16.34 36.91 3.94
CA VAL A 288 -15.22 37.70 4.49
C VAL A 288 -13.95 37.47 3.67
N LEU A 289 -13.65 36.22 3.29
CA LEU A 289 -12.45 35.87 2.55
C LEU A 289 -12.49 36.36 1.10
N GLU A 290 -13.64 36.34 0.42
CA GLU A 290 -13.81 36.92 -0.91
C GLU A 290 -13.59 38.45 -0.88
N GLN A 291 -14.08 39.14 0.16
CA GLN A 291 -13.79 40.56 0.36
C GLN A 291 -12.30 40.81 0.60
N ALA A 292 -11.66 39.99 1.42
CA ALA A 292 -10.22 40.07 1.68
C ALA A 292 -9.40 39.83 0.40
N GLU A 293 -9.79 38.86 -0.44
CA GLU A 293 -9.16 38.61 -1.74
C GLU A 293 -9.29 39.79 -2.70
N ASN A 294 -10.47 40.42 -2.77
CA ASN A 294 -10.67 41.63 -3.57
C ASN A 294 -9.75 42.77 -3.11
N LEU A 295 -9.55 42.94 -1.80
CA LEU A 295 -8.56 43.88 -1.27
C LEU A 295 -7.14 43.45 -1.69
N ALA A 296 -6.77 42.19 -1.53
CA ALA A 296 -5.43 41.72 -1.88
C ALA A 296 -5.11 41.85 -3.38
N SER A 297 -6.11 41.83 -4.25
CA SER A 297 -5.94 41.89 -5.71
C SER A 297 -5.19 43.14 -6.22
N TYR A 298 -5.21 44.23 -5.44
CA TYR A 298 -4.46 45.45 -5.78
C TYR A 298 -2.94 45.32 -5.56
N GLY A 299 -2.48 44.30 -4.81
CA GLY A 299 -1.06 43.91 -4.69
C GLY A 299 -0.11 44.88 -3.98
N ASN A 300 -0.60 46.02 -3.48
CA ASN A 300 0.23 46.96 -2.71
C ASN A 300 0.13 46.69 -1.19
N VAL A 301 1.13 47.15 -0.42
CA VAL A 301 1.24 46.90 1.02
C VAL A 301 -0.03 47.29 1.80
N SER A 302 -0.61 48.45 1.50
CA SER A 302 -1.83 48.92 2.19
C SER A 302 -3.01 47.99 1.95
N SER A 303 -3.23 47.60 0.68
CA SER A 303 -4.30 46.69 0.28
C SER A 303 -4.12 45.27 0.82
N LEU A 304 -2.89 44.75 0.83
CA LEU A 304 -2.56 43.44 1.42
C LEU A 304 -2.74 43.45 2.94
N THR A 305 -2.34 44.53 3.63
CA THR A 305 -2.54 44.68 5.07
C THR A 305 -4.02 44.75 5.43
N ALA A 306 -4.82 45.46 4.63
CA ALA A 306 -6.27 45.49 4.77
C ALA A 306 -6.90 44.10 4.55
N ALA A 307 -6.43 43.35 3.55
CA ALA A 307 -6.86 41.97 3.30
C ALA A 307 -6.55 41.05 4.49
N ILE A 308 -5.34 41.14 5.07
CA ILE A 308 -4.95 40.39 6.26
C ILE A 308 -5.87 40.72 7.44
N ALA A 309 -6.13 42.01 7.69
CA ALA A 309 -7.02 42.45 8.76
C ALA A 309 -8.45 41.91 8.56
N GLN A 310 -8.95 41.92 7.33
CA GLN A 310 -10.26 41.37 6.97
C GLN A 310 -10.31 39.86 7.22
N ALA A 311 -9.32 39.08 6.74
CA ALA A 311 -9.29 37.63 6.95
C ALA A 311 -9.14 37.24 8.43
N ARG A 312 -8.47 38.06 9.26
CA ARG A 312 -8.37 37.85 10.72
C ARG A 312 -9.71 37.97 11.45
N SER A 313 -10.73 38.55 10.83
CA SER A 313 -12.08 38.58 11.41
C SER A 313 -12.77 37.21 11.41
N VAL A 314 -12.26 36.22 10.65
CA VAL A 314 -12.77 34.85 10.68
C VAL A 314 -12.41 34.20 12.03
N PRO A 315 -13.39 33.79 12.86
CA PRO A 315 -13.11 33.20 14.17
C PRO A 315 -12.40 31.85 14.07
N THR A 316 -11.60 31.52 15.09
CA THR A 316 -10.90 30.22 15.19
C THR A 316 -11.83 29.01 15.26
N SER A 317 -13.07 29.19 15.73
CA SER A 317 -14.10 28.16 15.77
C SER A 317 -14.78 27.92 14.41
N ASN A 318 -14.52 28.78 13.41
CA ASN A 318 -15.15 28.64 12.11
C ASN A 318 -14.50 27.49 11.31
N PRO A 319 -15.28 26.63 10.62
CA PRO A 319 -14.72 25.54 9.81
C PRO A 319 -13.73 26.01 8.73
N ARG A 320 -13.80 27.28 8.30
CA ARG A 320 -12.92 27.89 7.28
C ARG A 320 -11.73 28.65 7.86
N TYR A 321 -11.47 28.57 9.16
CA TYR A 321 -10.36 29.29 9.79
C TYR A 321 -8.99 28.93 9.17
N ALA A 322 -8.78 27.65 8.83
CA ALA A 322 -7.54 27.22 8.17
C ALA A 322 -7.35 27.88 6.79
N ASP A 323 -8.44 28.11 6.05
CA ASP A 323 -8.41 28.84 4.77
C ASP A 323 -8.00 30.31 4.99
N ALA A 324 -8.55 30.94 6.02
CA ALA A 324 -8.19 32.31 6.41
C ALA A 324 -6.70 32.42 6.79
N GLN A 325 -6.19 31.49 7.61
CA GLN A 325 -4.80 31.51 8.06
C GLN A 325 -3.81 31.34 6.90
N ARG A 326 -4.12 30.46 5.93
CA ARG A 326 -3.30 30.31 4.72
C ARG A 326 -3.18 31.62 3.96
N LYS A 327 -4.32 32.29 3.70
CA LYS A 327 -4.33 33.59 3.00
C LYS A 327 -3.59 34.68 3.76
N ILE A 328 -3.75 34.73 5.08
CA ILE A 328 -3.01 35.66 5.95
C ILE A 328 -1.51 35.46 5.79
N ASN A 329 -1.03 34.20 5.84
CA ASN A 329 0.39 33.90 5.68
C ASN A 329 0.89 34.29 4.28
N ASP A 330 0.13 33.96 3.23
CA ASP A 330 0.49 34.28 1.85
C ASP A 330 0.63 35.79 1.63
N TRP A 331 -0.35 36.57 2.08
CA TRP A 331 -0.30 38.03 1.97
C TRP A 331 0.76 38.66 2.86
N THR A 332 1.02 38.10 4.05
CA THR A 332 2.10 38.57 4.93
C THR A 332 3.46 38.40 4.26
N ASN A 333 3.70 37.27 3.61
CA ASN A 333 4.93 37.03 2.85
C ASN A 333 5.06 38.00 1.66
N GLN A 334 3.96 38.31 0.97
CA GLN A 334 3.96 39.29 -0.11
C GLN A 334 4.29 40.70 0.39
N VAL A 335 3.74 41.11 1.54
CA VAL A 335 4.08 42.39 2.17
C VAL A 335 5.58 42.45 2.47
N GLN A 336 6.12 41.43 3.16
CA GLN A 336 7.55 41.36 3.49
C GLN A 336 8.42 41.40 2.23
N LEU A 337 8.04 40.69 1.17
CA LEU A 337 8.76 40.74 -0.10
C LEU A 337 8.79 42.17 -0.67
N ILE A 338 7.67 42.87 -0.70
CA ILE A 338 7.58 44.25 -1.23
C ILE A 338 8.40 45.22 -0.37
N GLU A 339 8.37 45.07 0.95
CA GLU A 339 9.07 45.95 1.89
C GLU A 339 10.59 45.71 1.90
N ASP A 340 11.03 44.45 1.76
CA ASP A 340 12.44 44.08 1.91
C ASP A 340 13.23 44.09 0.59
N GLN A 341 12.55 43.88 -0.55
CA GLN A 341 13.21 43.87 -1.87
C GLN A 341 14.06 45.13 -2.12
N PRO A 342 13.61 46.36 -1.80
CA PRO A 342 14.41 47.57 -2.01
C PRO A 342 15.74 47.58 -1.23
N PHE A 343 15.80 46.94 -0.06
CA PHE A 343 17.05 46.83 0.70
C PHE A 343 18.03 45.92 -0.03
N LEU A 344 17.57 44.77 -0.52
CA LEU A 344 18.42 43.84 -1.25
C LEU A 344 18.87 44.41 -2.60
N ASP A 345 17.96 45.07 -3.33
CA ASP A 345 18.29 45.75 -4.59
C ASP A 345 19.34 46.85 -4.37
N ARG A 346 19.19 47.66 -3.32
CA ARG A 346 20.16 48.70 -2.97
C ARG A 346 21.50 48.11 -2.55
N ALA A 347 21.51 47.00 -1.80
CA ALA A 347 22.73 46.30 -1.43
C ALA A 347 23.51 45.83 -2.66
N VAL A 348 22.80 45.23 -3.63
CA VAL A 348 23.39 44.80 -4.91
C VAL A 348 23.90 46.00 -5.74
N GLU A 349 23.20 47.14 -5.70
CA GLU A 349 23.68 48.35 -6.38
C GLU A 349 24.98 48.88 -5.74
N LEU A 350 25.05 48.92 -4.41
CA LEU A 350 26.23 49.36 -3.66
C LEU A 350 27.44 48.48 -3.95
N SER A 351 27.25 47.15 -4.05
CA SER A 351 28.35 46.21 -4.28
C SER A 351 29.04 46.40 -5.64
N ARG A 352 28.34 46.95 -6.64
CA ARG A 352 28.88 47.20 -8.00
C ARG A 352 30.04 48.18 -8.02
N GLY A 353 30.16 49.04 -7.00
CA GLY A 353 31.30 49.97 -6.87
C GLY A 353 32.64 49.25 -6.72
N GLY A 354 32.63 47.99 -6.25
CA GLY A 354 33.81 47.18 -6.02
C GLY A 354 34.67 47.67 -4.85
N GLY A 355 35.48 46.77 -4.31
CA GLY A 355 36.41 47.07 -3.22
C GLY A 355 35.75 47.03 -1.83
N VAL A 356 36.61 47.02 -0.80
CA VAL A 356 36.22 46.70 0.58
C VAL A 356 35.12 47.62 1.12
N ALA A 357 35.20 48.93 0.85
CA ALA A 357 34.21 49.88 1.33
C ALA A 357 32.82 49.67 0.70
N ALA A 358 32.76 49.35 -0.60
CA ALA A 358 31.50 49.13 -1.30
C ALA A 358 30.81 47.83 -0.84
N TRP A 359 31.58 46.75 -0.71
CA TRP A 359 31.09 45.47 -0.19
C TRP A 359 30.63 45.56 1.27
N GLN A 360 31.33 46.33 2.11
CA GLN A 360 30.89 46.53 3.50
C GLN A 360 29.55 47.27 3.56
N GLN A 361 29.36 48.30 2.74
CA GLN A 361 28.08 49.01 2.64
C GLN A 361 26.96 48.11 2.12
N ALA A 362 27.25 47.26 1.13
CA ALA A 362 26.30 46.28 0.62
C ALA A 362 25.88 45.27 1.71
N ILE A 363 26.83 44.75 2.49
CA ILE A 363 26.56 43.86 3.64
C ILE A 363 25.66 44.56 4.66
N ASP A 364 25.98 45.79 5.04
CA ASP A 364 25.20 46.54 6.03
C ASP A 364 23.77 46.80 5.54
N GLN A 365 23.60 47.04 4.23
CA GLN A 365 22.30 47.22 3.61
C GLN A 365 21.49 45.92 3.53
N ALA A 366 22.12 44.79 3.18
CA ALA A 366 21.45 43.49 3.11
C ALA A 366 21.06 42.93 4.48
N ARG A 367 21.75 43.34 5.56
CA ARG A 367 21.38 43.00 6.94
C ARG A 367 20.07 43.62 7.40
N ALA A 368 19.53 44.61 6.67
CA ALA A 368 18.20 45.16 6.94
C ALA A 368 17.08 44.15 6.61
N VAL A 369 17.35 43.12 5.79
CA VAL A 369 16.41 42.03 5.51
C VAL A 369 16.32 41.13 6.74
N GLU A 370 15.16 41.12 7.41
CA GLU A 370 14.95 40.39 8.66
C GLU A 370 14.85 38.87 8.44
N SER A 371 15.16 38.09 9.48
CA SER A 371 15.11 36.61 9.44
C SER A 371 13.73 36.00 9.17
N GLY A 372 12.66 36.77 9.33
CA GLY A 372 11.29 36.37 8.99
C GLY A 372 10.92 36.58 7.51
N SER A 373 11.77 37.26 6.75
CA SER A 373 11.52 37.61 5.35
C SER A 373 11.72 36.41 4.41
N PRO A 374 10.90 36.26 3.35
CA PRO A 374 11.19 35.32 2.26
C PRO A 374 12.54 35.56 1.58
N LEU A 375 13.09 36.79 1.65
CA LEU A 375 14.37 37.17 1.03
C LEU A 375 15.59 36.91 1.92
N TYR A 376 15.41 36.46 3.16
CA TYR A 376 16.50 36.34 4.12
C TYR A 376 17.63 35.42 3.63
N SER A 377 17.27 34.27 3.04
CA SER A 377 18.26 33.32 2.52
C SER A 377 19.10 33.92 1.39
N GLU A 378 18.47 34.68 0.50
CA GLU A 378 19.17 35.39 -0.57
C GLU A 378 20.08 36.48 0.00
N ALA A 379 19.57 37.27 0.96
CA ALA A 379 20.38 38.29 1.64
C ALA A 379 21.61 37.69 2.32
N GLN A 380 21.49 36.54 3.00
CA GLN A 380 22.63 35.86 3.62
C GLN A 380 23.64 35.34 2.60
N ALA A 381 23.18 34.81 1.46
CA ALA A 381 24.07 34.38 0.40
C ALA A 381 24.89 35.55 -0.17
N ARG A 382 24.26 36.72 -0.37
CA ARG A 382 24.94 37.94 -0.80
C ARG A 382 25.95 38.46 0.23
N ILE A 383 25.56 38.45 1.51
CA ILE A 383 26.46 38.84 2.60
C ILE A 383 27.71 37.96 2.62
N GLN A 384 27.55 36.64 2.41
CA GLN A 384 28.66 35.71 2.35
C GLN A 384 29.56 35.99 1.14
N GLU A 385 28.98 36.15 -0.05
CA GLU A 385 29.70 36.50 -1.29
C GLU A 385 30.58 37.74 -1.11
N TRP A 386 30.00 38.84 -0.61
CA TRP A 386 30.75 40.09 -0.40
C TRP A 386 31.77 39.99 0.74
N SER A 387 31.51 39.17 1.77
CA SER A 387 32.49 38.91 2.83
C SER A 387 33.70 38.18 2.28
N ASP A 388 33.49 37.23 1.36
CA ASP A 388 34.55 36.51 0.68
C ASP A 388 35.33 37.45 -0.25
N ASP A 389 34.68 38.35 -0.98
CA ASP A 389 35.35 39.36 -1.80
C ASP A 389 36.27 40.27 -0.97
N ILE A 390 35.81 40.73 0.20
CA ILE A 390 36.62 41.53 1.14
C ILE A 390 37.85 40.73 1.60
N GLN A 391 37.67 39.46 1.97
CA GLN A 391 38.77 38.61 2.40
C GLN A 391 39.77 38.34 1.28
N ALA A 392 39.28 38.12 0.06
CA ALA A 392 40.11 37.90 -1.12
C ALA A 392 40.99 39.11 -1.41
N GLU A 393 40.45 40.33 -1.31
CA GLU A 393 41.23 41.56 -1.52
C GLU A 393 42.36 41.69 -0.49
N ALA A 394 42.07 41.47 0.80
CA ALA A 394 43.09 41.47 1.84
C ALA A 394 44.15 40.38 1.63
N ASP A 395 43.76 39.22 1.11
CA ASP A 395 44.69 38.13 0.81
C ASP A 395 45.55 38.39 -0.42
N ARG A 396 45.06 39.12 -1.43
CA ARG A 396 45.87 39.53 -2.59
C ARG A 396 47.06 40.36 -2.16
N ASP A 397 46.87 41.28 -1.21
CA ASP A 397 47.95 42.09 -0.66
C ASP A 397 49.00 41.24 0.07
N LEU A 398 48.56 40.25 0.86
CA LEU A 398 49.46 39.32 1.53
C LEU A 398 50.25 38.47 0.53
N LEU A 399 49.60 37.95 -0.51
CA LEU A 399 50.25 37.20 -1.58
C LEU A 399 51.22 38.05 -2.37
N SER A 400 50.87 39.30 -2.68
CA SER A 400 51.75 40.24 -3.38
C SER A 400 53.02 40.52 -2.56
N ARG A 401 52.88 40.72 -1.24
CA ARG A 401 54.04 40.86 -0.33
C ARG A 401 54.87 39.59 -0.28
N ALA A 402 54.24 38.41 -0.22
CA ALA A 402 54.94 37.14 -0.23
C ALA A 402 55.71 36.91 -1.54
N ASP A 403 55.11 37.22 -2.69
CA ASP A 403 55.74 37.15 -4.01
C ASP A 403 56.94 38.12 -4.12
N ALA A 404 56.83 39.33 -3.57
CA ALA A 404 57.92 40.29 -3.51
C ALA A 404 59.09 39.80 -2.63
N LEU A 405 58.79 39.22 -1.46
CA LEU A 405 59.79 38.62 -0.57
C LEU A 405 60.54 37.47 -1.25
N ALA A 406 59.82 36.59 -1.96
CA ALA A 406 60.44 35.49 -2.70
C ALA A 406 61.34 36.00 -3.83
N THR A 407 60.89 37.00 -4.58
CA THR A 407 61.67 37.63 -5.65
C THR A 407 62.96 38.29 -5.12
N ALA A 408 62.92 38.83 -3.90
CA ALA A 408 64.10 39.38 -3.23
C ALA A 408 65.06 38.32 -2.65
N GLY A 409 64.77 37.02 -2.81
CA GLY A 409 65.55 35.92 -2.25
C GLY A 409 65.22 35.57 -0.79
N ASN A 410 64.27 36.26 -0.18
CA ASN A 410 63.82 36.00 1.19
C ASN A 410 62.73 34.91 1.23
N THR A 411 62.99 33.76 0.60
CA THR A 411 62.01 32.70 0.35
C THR A 411 61.38 32.12 1.62
N ARG A 412 62.12 32.07 2.73
CA ARG A 412 61.58 31.64 4.04
C ARG A 412 60.53 32.62 4.57
N GLN A 413 60.78 33.92 4.47
CA GLN A 413 59.81 34.95 4.88
C GLN A 413 58.59 35.00 3.94
N ALA A 414 58.77 34.69 2.66
CA ALA A 414 57.65 34.55 1.71
C ALA A 414 56.70 33.42 2.11
N ILE A 415 57.23 32.27 2.54
CA ILE A 415 56.44 31.15 3.05
C ILE A 415 55.62 31.57 4.27
N ASP A 416 56.23 32.26 5.23
CA ASP A 416 55.54 32.74 6.43
C ASP A 416 54.43 33.75 6.08
N ALA A 417 54.71 34.69 5.16
CA ALA A 417 53.75 35.69 4.71
C ALA A 417 52.53 35.09 3.99
N ALA A 418 52.74 34.12 3.09
CA ALA A 418 51.63 33.40 2.45
C ALA A 418 50.93 32.44 3.43
N GLY A 419 51.66 31.93 4.43
CA GLY A 419 51.11 31.06 5.49
C GLY A 419 50.12 31.76 6.42
N ALA A 420 50.12 33.11 6.45
CA ALA A 420 49.09 33.89 7.15
C ALA A 420 47.68 33.72 6.54
N ILE A 421 47.58 33.25 5.30
CA ILE A 421 46.31 32.91 4.67
C ILE A 421 45.91 31.50 5.13
N THR A 422 44.92 31.43 6.02
CA THR A 422 44.46 30.19 6.66
C THR A 422 43.40 29.46 5.83
N SER A 423 43.12 28.22 6.21
CA SER A 423 42.02 27.44 5.63
C SER A 423 40.68 28.16 5.82
N GLY A 424 39.79 28.06 4.82
CA GLY A 424 38.51 28.75 4.77
C GLY A 424 38.54 30.12 4.09
N ARG A 425 39.73 30.67 3.79
CA ARG A 425 39.85 31.94 3.05
C ARG A 425 39.88 31.71 1.53
N PRO A 426 39.37 32.66 0.72
CA PRO A 426 39.25 32.49 -0.73
C PRO A 426 40.56 32.14 -1.45
N LEU A 427 41.69 32.74 -1.04
CA LEU A 427 42.98 32.54 -1.70
C LEU A 427 43.88 31.48 -1.05
N TYR A 428 43.35 30.69 -0.11
CA TYR A 428 44.12 29.66 0.59
C TYR A 428 44.80 28.68 -0.37
N THR A 429 44.07 28.15 -1.35
CA THR A 429 44.61 27.19 -2.32
C THR A 429 45.76 27.78 -3.13
N GLU A 430 45.63 29.06 -3.51
CA GLU A 430 46.66 29.79 -4.25
C GLU A 430 47.92 30.04 -3.39
N ALA A 431 47.72 30.37 -2.11
CA ALA A 431 48.79 30.52 -1.12
C ALA A 431 49.55 29.21 -0.94
N GLN A 432 48.85 28.09 -0.76
CA GLN A 432 49.46 26.77 -0.59
C GLN A 432 50.24 26.30 -1.82
N ALA A 433 49.81 26.68 -3.03
CA ALA A 433 50.57 26.41 -4.25
C ALA A 433 51.92 27.17 -4.27
N ARG A 434 51.92 28.45 -3.87
CA ARG A 434 53.16 29.24 -3.75
C ARG A 434 54.09 28.72 -2.66
N ILE A 435 53.55 28.43 -1.47
CA ILE A 435 54.31 27.88 -0.33
C ILE A 435 55.05 26.60 -0.74
N ARG A 436 54.37 25.65 -1.38
CA ARG A 436 55.01 24.40 -1.84
C ARG A 436 56.17 24.66 -2.81
N ARG A 437 55.99 25.59 -3.74
CA ARG A 437 57.04 25.97 -4.70
C ARG A 437 58.27 26.54 -3.97
N TRP A 438 58.05 27.45 -3.03
CA TRP A 438 59.12 28.08 -2.25
C TRP A 438 59.81 27.11 -1.30
N GLN A 439 59.08 26.19 -0.69
CA GLN A 439 59.65 25.12 0.14
C GLN A 439 60.63 24.25 -0.66
N ASN A 440 60.28 23.90 -1.89
CA ASN A 440 61.17 23.15 -2.79
C ASN A 440 62.46 23.95 -3.09
N GLN A 441 62.34 25.27 -3.34
CA GLN A 441 63.51 26.12 -3.56
C GLN A 441 64.43 26.19 -2.34
N VAL A 442 63.86 26.38 -1.14
CA VAL A 442 64.64 26.39 0.12
C VAL A 442 65.35 25.05 0.33
N SER A 443 64.67 23.92 0.12
CA SER A 443 65.32 22.60 0.24
C SER A 443 66.45 22.39 -0.78
N ALA A 444 66.29 22.90 -2.00
CA ALA A 444 67.27 22.80 -3.07
C ALA A 444 68.53 23.60 -2.72
N GLU A 445 68.35 24.82 -2.19
CA GLU A 445 69.44 25.66 -1.72
C GLU A 445 70.18 25.02 -0.55
N ASP A 446 69.45 24.57 0.48
CA ASP A 446 70.03 23.95 1.68
C ASP A 446 70.81 22.67 1.34
N ASN A 447 70.29 21.85 0.42
CA ASN A 447 70.97 20.65 -0.06
C ASN A 447 72.28 20.99 -0.79
N LEU A 448 72.27 22.00 -1.66
CA LEU A 448 73.46 22.43 -2.39
C LEU A 448 74.51 23.04 -1.44
N GLN A 449 74.10 23.89 -0.51
CA GLN A 449 75.01 24.49 0.48
C GLN A 449 75.67 23.42 1.37
N ARG A 450 74.88 22.46 1.87
CA ARG A 450 75.42 21.33 2.64
C ARG A 450 76.35 20.47 1.79
N ALA A 451 76.01 20.24 0.52
CA ALA A 451 76.88 19.52 -0.40
C ALA A 451 78.26 20.20 -0.52
N TYR A 452 78.30 21.52 -0.69
CA TYR A 452 79.57 22.27 -0.72
C TYR A 452 80.35 22.20 0.59
N GLN A 453 79.67 22.31 1.74
CA GLN A 453 80.32 22.22 3.06
C GLN A 453 80.96 20.86 3.27
N VAL A 454 80.23 19.78 3.00
CA VAL A 454 80.74 18.41 3.16
C VAL A 454 81.87 18.13 2.18
N GLY A 455 81.70 18.50 0.91
CA GLY A 455 82.68 18.28 -0.16
C GLY A 455 84.00 19.05 0.01
N SER A 456 84.05 20.04 0.91
CA SER A 456 85.23 20.85 1.17
C SER A 456 86.42 20.06 1.74
N SER A 457 86.16 18.98 2.49
CA SER A 457 87.23 18.16 3.09
C SER A 457 88.02 17.35 2.06
N GLY A 458 87.47 17.15 0.85
CA GLY A 458 88.15 16.45 -0.24
C GLY A 458 88.40 14.96 -0.01
N THR A 459 87.91 14.38 1.09
CA THR A 459 88.02 12.93 1.36
C THR A 459 87.05 12.13 0.49
N VAL A 460 87.34 10.86 0.25
CA VAL A 460 86.49 9.99 -0.59
C VAL A 460 85.05 9.93 -0.07
N ASP A 461 84.87 9.73 1.24
CA ASP A 461 83.54 9.64 1.86
C ASP A 461 82.79 10.97 1.79
N ALA A 462 83.48 12.08 2.05
CA ALA A 462 82.85 13.40 2.00
C ALA A 462 82.49 13.85 0.58
N LEU A 463 83.33 13.54 -0.42
CA LEU A 463 82.98 13.80 -1.82
C LEU A 463 81.78 12.95 -2.27
N THR A 464 81.70 11.68 -1.83
CA THR A 464 80.56 10.80 -2.13
C THR A 464 79.28 11.34 -1.49
N GLN A 465 79.34 11.78 -0.23
CA GLN A 465 78.20 12.37 0.47
C GLN A 465 77.78 13.73 -0.14
N ALA A 466 78.74 14.57 -0.52
CA ALA A 466 78.48 15.84 -1.20
C ALA A 466 77.76 15.64 -2.54
N ILE A 467 78.21 14.66 -3.32
CA ILE A 467 77.56 14.26 -4.57
C ILE A 467 76.11 13.83 -4.32
N ALA A 468 75.88 12.97 -3.32
CA ALA A 468 74.52 12.50 -3.00
C ALA A 468 73.59 13.66 -2.60
N LEU A 469 74.07 14.64 -1.82
CA LEU A 469 73.31 15.83 -1.45
C LEU A 469 73.01 16.74 -2.65
N ALA A 470 73.98 16.97 -3.54
CA ALA A 470 73.77 17.77 -4.74
C ALA A 470 72.85 17.07 -5.76
N GLN A 471 72.82 15.74 -5.81
CA GLN A 471 71.87 14.99 -6.63
C GLN A 471 70.41 15.07 -6.13
N GLN A 472 70.19 15.45 -4.86
CA GLN A 472 68.84 15.71 -4.33
C GLN A 472 68.30 17.09 -4.72
N VAL A 473 69.08 17.92 -5.42
CA VAL A 473 68.62 19.21 -5.94
C VAL A 473 67.67 18.94 -7.13
N PRO A 474 66.40 19.38 -7.07
CA PRO A 474 65.42 19.16 -8.13
C PRO A 474 65.88 19.73 -9.48
N ALA A 475 65.56 19.04 -10.57
CA ALA A 475 66.00 19.42 -11.92
C ALA A 475 65.42 20.77 -12.41
N ASP A 476 64.27 21.15 -11.90
CA ASP A 476 63.56 22.41 -12.16
C ASP A 476 64.00 23.55 -11.23
N SER A 477 64.86 23.28 -10.24
CA SER A 477 65.42 24.30 -9.36
C SER A 477 66.43 25.20 -10.08
N SER A 478 66.48 26.48 -9.71
CA SER A 478 67.51 27.43 -10.15
C SER A 478 68.93 26.98 -9.79
N PHE A 479 69.07 26.11 -8.77
CA PHE A 479 70.34 25.57 -8.29
C PHE A 479 70.80 24.32 -9.07
N ASN A 480 69.98 23.75 -9.96
CA ASN A 480 70.29 22.51 -10.67
C ASN A 480 71.59 22.60 -11.50
N SER A 481 71.81 23.72 -12.21
CA SER A 481 73.04 23.90 -13.00
C SER A 481 74.29 23.85 -12.11
N GLN A 482 74.26 24.56 -10.98
CA GLN A 482 75.37 24.58 -10.02
C GLN A 482 75.56 23.21 -9.36
N ALA A 483 74.47 22.55 -8.98
CA ALA A 483 74.50 21.20 -8.41
C ALA A 483 75.13 20.19 -9.37
N ARG A 484 74.77 20.22 -10.67
CA ARG A 484 75.38 19.37 -11.70
C ARG A 484 76.86 19.65 -11.87
N GLN A 485 77.26 20.92 -11.93
CA GLN A 485 78.67 21.30 -12.01
C GLN A 485 79.46 20.82 -10.78
N ALA A 486 78.89 20.93 -9.58
CA ALA A 486 79.51 20.46 -8.35
C ALA A 486 79.68 18.93 -8.37
N VAL A 487 78.64 18.19 -8.78
CA VAL A 487 78.67 16.72 -8.93
C VAL A 487 79.75 16.30 -9.93
N GLU A 488 79.84 16.95 -11.08
CA GLU A 488 80.88 16.68 -12.08
C GLU A 488 82.29 16.95 -11.52
N GLY A 489 82.48 18.10 -10.88
CA GLY A 489 83.77 18.49 -10.30
C GLY A 489 84.25 17.56 -9.18
N TRP A 490 83.35 17.16 -8.26
CA TRP A 490 83.68 16.20 -7.21
C TRP A 490 83.92 14.79 -7.75
N SER A 491 83.21 14.39 -8.80
CA SER A 491 83.43 13.11 -9.48
C SER A 491 84.82 13.05 -10.12
N GLY A 492 85.27 14.14 -10.75
CA GLY A 492 86.66 14.27 -11.23
C GLY A 492 87.70 14.17 -10.13
N ARG A 493 87.45 14.77 -8.96
CA ARG A 493 88.34 14.64 -7.78
C ARG A 493 88.38 13.20 -7.25
N LEU A 494 87.23 12.51 -7.19
CA LEU A 494 87.19 11.09 -6.84
C LEU A 494 88.01 10.23 -7.80
N LEU A 495 87.92 10.48 -9.11
CA LEU A 495 88.74 9.78 -10.10
C LEU A 495 90.23 10.04 -9.89
N THR A 496 90.61 11.28 -9.59
CA THR A 496 92.01 11.64 -9.30
C THR A 496 92.53 10.91 -8.05
N LEU A 497 91.72 10.86 -6.98
CA LEU A 497 92.07 10.13 -5.75
C LEU A 497 92.19 8.62 -6.02
N ALA A 498 91.30 8.05 -6.83
CA ALA A 498 91.42 6.66 -7.26
C ALA A 498 92.73 6.41 -8.03
N GLN A 499 93.09 7.30 -8.96
CA GLN A 499 94.35 7.20 -9.73
C GLN A 499 95.60 7.38 -8.86
N GLN A 500 95.55 8.21 -7.83
CA GLN A 500 96.65 8.32 -6.86
C GLN A 500 96.76 7.05 -6.02
N ARG A 501 95.61 6.51 -5.57
CA ARG A 501 95.58 5.29 -4.75
C ARG A 501 96.02 4.06 -5.52
N SER A 502 95.77 3.99 -6.84
CA SER A 502 96.12 2.82 -7.67
C SER A 502 97.62 2.53 -7.71
N ARG A 503 98.46 3.54 -7.46
CA ARG A 503 99.92 3.39 -7.33
C ARG A 503 100.34 2.60 -6.08
N VAL A 504 99.45 2.52 -5.09
CA VAL A 504 99.72 1.90 -3.78
C VAL A 504 98.83 0.67 -3.56
N ASN A 505 97.55 0.77 -3.90
CA ASN A 505 96.56 -0.30 -3.77
C ASN A 505 95.50 -0.20 -4.88
N LEU A 506 95.59 -1.10 -5.86
CA LEU A 506 94.67 -1.19 -7.00
C LEU A 506 93.23 -1.54 -6.56
N ARG A 507 93.02 -2.40 -5.56
CA ARG A 507 91.68 -2.79 -5.10
C ARG A 507 90.94 -1.60 -4.48
N GLU A 508 91.63 -0.81 -3.67
CA GLU A 508 91.05 0.41 -3.09
C GLU A 508 90.81 1.49 -4.14
N ALA A 509 91.67 1.62 -5.15
CA ALA A 509 91.46 2.53 -6.27
C ALA A 509 90.18 2.23 -7.07
N VAL A 510 89.95 0.94 -7.37
CA VAL A 510 88.70 0.48 -8.01
C VAL A 510 87.49 0.80 -7.12
N ALA A 511 87.59 0.56 -5.82
CA ALA A 511 86.51 0.87 -4.88
C ALA A 511 86.18 2.37 -4.83
N ILE A 512 87.17 3.25 -4.93
CA ILE A 512 86.97 4.71 -5.01
C ILE A 512 86.32 5.10 -6.35
N ALA A 513 86.83 4.59 -7.47
CA ALA A 513 86.32 4.92 -8.81
C ALA A 513 84.88 4.44 -9.03
N ARG A 514 84.48 3.31 -8.43
CA ARG A 514 83.09 2.80 -8.47
C ARG A 514 82.07 3.70 -7.76
N ARG A 515 82.51 4.65 -6.92
CA ARG A 515 81.62 5.63 -6.25
C ARG A 515 81.27 6.82 -7.15
N ILE A 516 81.87 6.92 -8.33
CA ILE A 516 81.55 7.97 -9.31
C ILE A 516 80.16 7.71 -9.90
N PRO A 517 79.23 8.68 -9.87
CA PRO A 517 77.88 8.47 -10.36
C PRO A 517 77.78 8.29 -11.86
N THR A 518 76.86 7.43 -12.30
CA THR A 518 76.59 7.13 -13.72
C THR A 518 76.13 8.32 -14.55
N ASN A 519 75.60 9.37 -13.91
CA ASN A 519 75.09 10.57 -14.57
C ASN A 519 76.14 11.68 -14.76
N THR A 520 77.42 11.36 -14.62
CA THR A 520 78.55 12.28 -14.82
C THR A 520 79.36 11.89 -16.06
N ASP A 521 80.02 12.87 -16.68
CA ASP A 521 80.90 12.60 -17.82
C ASP A 521 82.17 11.83 -17.36
N VAL A 522 82.63 12.09 -16.14
CA VAL A 522 83.76 11.37 -15.51
C VAL A 522 83.49 9.87 -15.38
N TYR A 523 82.25 9.43 -15.26
CA TYR A 523 81.90 8.01 -15.10
C TYR A 523 82.47 7.11 -16.19
N ARG A 524 82.41 7.56 -17.45
CA ARG A 524 82.91 6.77 -18.58
C ARG A 524 84.42 6.59 -18.50
N VAL A 525 85.14 7.63 -18.10
CA VAL A 525 86.59 7.60 -17.92
C VAL A 525 86.96 6.70 -16.74
N ALA A 526 86.22 6.82 -15.63
CA ALA A 526 86.38 5.95 -14.47
C ALA A 526 86.15 4.48 -14.81
N GLY A 527 85.12 4.15 -15.59
CA GLY A 527 84.82 2.79 -16.04
C GLY A 527 85.98 2.16 -16.82
N GLY A 528 86.51 2.86 -17.84
CA GLY A 528 87.66 2.35 -18.59
C GLY A 528 88.92 2.18 -17.72
N GLN A 529 89.10 3.05 -16.73
CA GLN A 529 90.21 2.95 -15.78
C GLN A 529 90.06 1.77 -14.81
N ILE A 530 88.83 1.51 -14.33
CA ILE A 530 88.47 0.35 -13.53
C ILE A 530 88.77 -0.94 -14.31
N ASP A 531 88.34 -1.04 -15.57
CA ASP A 531 88.58 -2.22 -16.40
C ASP A 531 90.08 -2.55 -16.54
N ILE A 532 90.92 -1.53 -16.73
CA ILE A 532 92.37 -1.68 -16.81
C ILE A 532 92.94 -2.17 -15.48
N TRP A 533 92.54 -1.57 -14.37
CA TRP A 533 93.01 -1.94 -13.04
C TRP A 533 92.58 -3.35 -12.63
N GLU A 534 91.35 -3.75 -12.95
CA GLU A 534 90.83 -5.10 -12.67
C GLU A 534 91.55 -6.17 -13.48
N ARG A 535 91.84 -5.92 -14.78
CA ARG A 535 92.67 -6.82 -15.59
C ARG A 535 94.09 -6.95 -15.04
N THR A 536 94.65 -5.85 -14.53
CA THR A 536 95.99 -5.86 -13.93
C THR A 536 96.00 -6.67 -12.64
N LEU A 537 95.00 -6.50 -11.78
CA LEU A 537 94.83 -7.30 -10.56
C LEU A 537 94.68 -8.80 -10.87
N ALA A 538 93.87 -9.15 -11.87
CA ALA A 538 93.66 -10.54 -12.29
C ALA A 538 94.91 -11.19 -12.93
N ALA A 539 95.88 -10.40 -13.39
CA ALA A 539 97.16 -10.87 -13.91
C ALA A 539 98.30 -10.88 -12.86
N SER A 540 98.05 -10.29 -11.68
CA SER A 540 99.00 -10.19 -10.55
C SER A 540 98.72 -11.21 -9.43
N GLU A 541 97.62 -11.94 -9.55
CA GLU A 541 97.20 -13.09 -8.74
C GLU A 541 97.54 -14.39 -9.49
#